data_AF-A0A9W6HUL6-F1
#
_entry.id   AF-A0A9W6HUL6-F1
#
_cell.length_a   1.000
_cell.length_b   1.000
_cell.length_c   1.000
_cell.angle_alpha   90.00
_cell.angle_beta   90.00
_cell.angle_gamma   90.00
#
_symmetry.space_group_name_H-M   'P 1'
#
loop_
_entity.id
_entity.type
_entity.pdbx_description
1 polymer ?
#
loop_
_entity_poly.entity_id
_entity_poly.type
_entity_poly.pdbx_seq_one_letter_code
_entity_poly.pdbx_strand_id
1 'polypeptide(L)' 'MENARAILPGQTIPGWRLIISDAGRFWARRQSPFPVEALWAGADPAVDADTFAEVQVAVERQEEIARQAAS' A
#
# COMPACT_ATOMS: atom_id res chain seq x y z
N MET A 1 -14.64 -17.72 0.58
CA MET A 1 -13.92 -16.43 0.47
C MET A 1 -12.46 -16.76 0.79
N GLU A 2 -11.72 -17.25 -0.21
CA GLU A 2 -10.42 -17.89 0.03
C GLU A 2 -9.44 -17.54 -1.10
N ASN A 3 -8.28 -17.03 -0.69
CA ASN A 3 -6.96 -17.16 -1.32
C ASN A 3 -6.65 -16.39 -2.63
N ALA A 4 -6.82 -15.08 -2.62
CA ALA A 4 -6.05 -14.21 -3.51
C ALA A 4 -4.59 -14.06 -2.99
N ARG A 5 -3.75 -15.07 -3.26
CA ARG A 5 -2.29 -15.04 -2.96
C ARG A 5 -1.47 -15.30 -4.23
N ALA A 6 -1.72 -14.52 -5.28
CA ALA A 6 -0.77 -14.41 -6.38
C ALA A 6 0.26 -13.32 -6.03
N ILE A 7 1.43 -13.71 -5.54
CA ILE A 7 2.60 -12.82 -5.56
C ILE A 7 3.06 -12.77 -7.01
N LEU A 8 2.86 -11.65 -7.71
CA LEU A 8 3.41 -11.50 -9.05
C LEU A 8 4.94 -11.45 -8.98
N PRO A 9 5.66 -12.38 -9.63
CA PRO A 9 7.11 -12.28 -9.73
C PRO A 9 7.46 -11.02 -10.54
N GLY A 10 8.04 -10.02 -9.87
CA GLY A 10 8.57 -8.80 -10.48
C GLY A 10 7.90 -7.48 -10.09
N GLN A 11 6.73 -7.50 -9.43
CA GLN A 11 6.06 -6.28 -8.97
C GLN A 11 6.11 -6.18 -7.44
N THR A 12 7.06 -5.42 -6.92
CA THR A 12 7.26 -5.20 -5.49
C THR A 12 7.27 -3.72 -5.16
N ILE A 13 6.71 -3.36 -4.00
CA ILE A 13 6.82 -2.02 -3.43
C ILE A 13 7.56 -2.17 -2.08
N PRO A 14 8.77 -1.58 -1.92
CA PRO A 14 9.55 -1.73 -0.69
C PRO A 14 8.73 -1.34 0.55
N GLY A 15 8.73 -2.17 1.59
CA GLY A 15 7.97 -1.91 2.81
C GLY A 15 6.47 -2.21 2.72
N TRP A 16 5.96 -2.63 1.56
CA TRP A 16 4.55 -2.94 1.33
C TRP A 16 4.35 -4.36 0.80
N ARG A 17 3.28 -5.00 1.25
CA ARG A 17 2.83 -6.29 0.73
C ARG A 17 1.76 -6.05 -0.31
N LEU A 18 2.02 -6.46 -1.54
CA LEU A 18 1.05 -6.44 -2.63
C LEU A 18 0.20 -7.71 -2.64
N ILE A 19 -1.10 -7.54 -2.85
CA ILE A 19 -2.13 -8.58 -2.94
C ILE A 19 -2.94 -8.26 -4.19
N ILE A 20 -3.30 -9.28 -4.97
CA ILE A 20 -4.15 -9.13 -6.15
C ILE A 20 -5.36 -10.00 -5.93
N SER A 21 -6.54 -9.39 -6.02
CA SER A 21 -7.82 -10.10 -5.96
C SER A 21 -8.05 -10.93 -7.22
N ASP A 22 -8.93 -11.94 -7.15
CA ASP A 22 -9.31 -12.74 -8.32
C ASP A 22 -9.97 -11.90 -9.43
N ALA A 23 -10.50 -10.73 -9.09
CA ALA A 23 -11.05 -9.75 -10.04
C ALA A 23 -9.99 -8.82 -10.66
N GLY A 24 -8.70 -9.02 -10.37
CA GLY A 24 -7.60 -8.22 -10.90
C GLY A 24 -7.37 -6.89 -10.17
N ARG A 25 -8.13 -6.55 -9.13
CA ARG A 25 -7.88 -5.36 -8.31
C ARG A 25 -6.65 -5.56 -7.44
N PHE A 26 -5.81 -4.53 -7.36
CA PHE A 26 -4.60 -4.52 -6.56
C PHE A 26 -4.87 -3.92 -5.19
N TRP A 27 -4.27 -4.51 -4.17
CA TRP A 27 -4.29 -4.02 -2.80
C TRP A 27 -2.87 -4.05 -2.24
N ALA A 28 -2.44 -2.97 -1.62
CA ALA A 28 -1.16 -2.91 -0.92
C ALA A 28 -1.39 -2.59 0.56
N ARG A 29 -0.72 -3.34 1.42
CA ARG A 29 -0.71 -3.09 2.86
C ARG A 29 0.72 -2.89 3.34
N ARG A 30 0.94 -1.82 4.10
CA ARG A 30 2.25 -1.53 4.69
C ARG A 30 2.63 -2.63 5.68
N GLN A 31 3.87 -3.11 5.61
CA GLN A 31 4.35 -4.21 6.44
C GLN A 31 4.56 -3.78 7.89
N SER A 32 5.07 -2.56 8.08
CA SER A 32 5.18 -1.92 9.39
C SER A 32 4.12 -0.83 9.52
N PRO A 33 3.46 -0.71 10.67
CA PRO A 33 2.50 0.38 10.89
C PRO A 33 3.18 1.74 10.73
N PHE A 34 2.39 2.73 10.29
CA PHE A 34 2.84 4.13 10.36
C PHE A 34 2.97 4.58 11.81
N PRO A 35 3.87 5.54 12.11
CA PRO A 35 3.87 6.27 13.36
C PRO A 35 2.52 6.94 13.65
N VAL A 36 2.21 7.22 14.91
CA VAL A 36 0.92 7.80 15.32
C VAL A 36 0.70 9.17 14.67
N GLU A 37 1.76 9.96 14.56
CA GLU A 37 1.77 11.29 13.95
C GLU A 37 1.36 11.23 12.48
N ALA A 38 1.88 10.24 11.74
CA ALA A 38 1.53 9.99 10.35
C ALA A 38 0.07 9.54 10.19
N LEU A 39 -0.43 8.70 11.09
CA LEU A 39 -1.84 8.29 11.10
C LEU A 39 -2.76 9.50 11.36
N TRP A 40 -2.40 10.39 12.30
CA TRP A 40 -3.15 11.63 12.54
C TRP A 40 -3.07 12.62 11.38
N ALA A 41 -1.96 12.64 10.64
CA ALA A 41 -1.84 13.40 9.40
C ALA A 41 -2.63 12.78 8.23
N GLY A 42 -3.21 11.58 8.40
CA GLY A 42 -4.08 10.93 7.43
C GLY A 42 -3.41 9.88 6.55
N ALA A 43 -2.21 9.41 6.91
CA ALA A 43 -1.58 8.29 6.21
C ALA A 43 -2.38 7.00 6.43
N ASP A 44 -2.77 6.32 5.34
CA ASP A 44 -3.46 5.04 5.39
C ASP A 44 -2.49 3.87 5.16
N PRO A 45 -2.36 2.89 6.08
CA PRO A 45 -1.49 1.73 5.88
C PRO A 45 -2.05 0.70 4.87
N ALA A 46 -3.21 0.95 4.25
CA ALA A 46 -3.82 0.10 3.23
C ALA A 46 -4.35 0.94 2.05
N VAL A 47 -3.99 0.56 0.83
CA VAL A 47 -4.45 1.25 -0.39
C VAL A 47 -4.85 0.23 -1.45
N ASP A 48 -5.97 0.43 -2.13
CA ASP A 48 -6.38 -0.35 -3.30
C ASP A 48 -6.47 0.51 -4.56
N ALA A 49 -6.24 -0.12 -5.72
CA ALA A 49 -6.48 0.47 -7.02
C ALA A 49 -6.68 -0.62 -8.09
N ASP A 50 -7.13 -0.22 -9.28
CA ASP A 50 -7.42 -1.15 -10.37
C ASP A 50 -6.13 -1.55 -11.13
N THR A 51 -5.04 -0.78 -10.98
CA THR A 51 -3.74 -1.09 -11.61
C THR A 51 -2.56 -1.00 -10.64
N PHE A 52 -1.47 -1.70 -10.94
CA PHE A 52 -0.23 -1.63 -10.15
C PHE A 52 0.34 -0.21 -10.08
N ALA A 53 0.32 0.53 -11.20
CA ALA A 53 0.82 1.90 -11.27
C ALA A 53 0.06 2.84 -10.32
N GLU A 54 -1.27 2.71 -10.26
CA GLU A 54 -2.09 3.49 -9.33
C GLU A 54 -1.80 3.12 -7.87
N VAL A 55 -1.58 1.83 -7.56
CA VAL A 55 -1.15 1.41 -6.23
C VAL A 55 0.21 2.02 -5.87
N GLN A 56 1.17 2.09 -6.79
CA GLN A 56 2.46 2.74 -6.53
C GLN A 56 2.29 4.23 -6.19
N VAL A 57 1.47 4.95 -6.95
CA VAL A 57 1.17 6.37 -6.68
C VAL A 57 0.47 6.54 -5.34
N ALA A 58 -0.50 5.67 -5.04
CA ALA A 58 -1.22 5.70 -3.78
C ALA A 58 -0.28 5.44 -2.59
N VAL A 59 0.59 4.44 -2.67
CA VAL A 59 1.61 4.16 -1.64
C VAL A 59 2.53 5.36 -1.44
N GLU A 60 3.08 5.93 -2.52
CA GLU A 60 4.00 7.06 -2.42
C GLU A 60 3.33 8.26 -1.72
N ARG A 61 2.03 8.48 -1.98
CA ARG A 61 1.26 9.51 -1.28
C ARG A 61 1.17 9.25 0.23
N GLN A 62 0.94 8.01 0.65
CA GLN A 62 0.88 7.68 2.08
C GLN A 62 2.25 7.82 2.76
N GLU A 63 3.33 7.41 2.09
CA GLU A 63 4.68 7.59 2.61
C GLU A 63 5.07 9.09 2.66
N GLU A 64 4.61 9.90 1.71
CA GLU A 64 4.83 11.35 1.74
C GLU A 64 4.11 12.01 2.92
N ILE A 65 2.84 11.66 3.18
CA ILE A 65 2.12 12.14 4.37
C ILE A 65 2.89 11.77 5.63
N ALA A 66 3.41 10.53 5.70
CA ALA A 66 4.18 10.07 6.85
C ALA A 66 5.52 10.81 7.02
N ARG A 67 6.24 11.12 5.94
CA ARG A 67 7.47 11.92 5.98
C ARG A 67 7.21 13.35 6.44
N GLN A 68 6.14 13.97 5.95
CA GLN A 68 5.75 15.33 6.35
C GLN A 68 5.34 15.39 7.82
N ALA A 69 4.68 14.36 8.35
CA ALA A 69 4.28 14.30 9.75
C ALA A 69 5.44 14.07 10.73
N ALA A 70 6.55 13.49 10.25
CA ALA A 70 7.74 13.23 11.05
C ALA A 70 8.75 14.40 11.06
N SER A 71 8.46 15.47 10.31
CA SER A 71 9.28 16.70 10.19
C SER A 71 8.86 17.75 11.21
#